data_AF-A0A6L9J0F7-F1
#
_entry.id   AF-A0A6L9J0F7-F1
#
_cell.length_a   1.000
_cell.length_b   1.000
_cell.length_c   1.000
_cell.angle_alpha   90.00
_cell.angle_beta   90.00
_cell.angle_gamma   90.00
#
_symmetry.space_group_name_H-M   'P 1'
#
loop_
_entity.id
_entity.type
_entity.pdbx_description
1 polymer ?
#
loop_
_entity_poly.entity_id
_entity_poly.type
_entity_poly.pdbx_seq_one_letter_code
_entity_poly.pdbx_strand_id
1 'polypeptide(L)'
;MGEPAETTPDYLLVGHITHDITPQGPQPGGTVTFAAHTAAAFGLRVGILTSAAPGEPLLDGLPPDALVINVPAAHTTTFENLYQNGARTQYMYHRAAPLGVDALPPAWRRARLTHLAPVAYEVDPQLVAALSPGRICATPQGWMRHRQPDGLVTTRDWPDAVHVLAQSHLTV
;
A
#
# COMPACT_ATOMS: atom_id res chain seq x y z
N MET A 1 19.76 -17.00 6.02
CA MET A 1 18.66 -16.13 5.56
C MET A 1 18.38 -15.21 6.74
N GLY A 2 18.67 -13.92 6.64
CA GLY A 2 18.41 -12.98 7.74
C GLY A 2 16.91 -12.75 7.90
N GLU A 3 16.47 -12.33 9.08
CA GLU A 3 15.05 -12.01 9.27
C GLU A 3 14.64 -10.86 8.34
N PRO A 4 13.40 -10.85 7.80
CA PRO A 4 12.95 -9.79 6.89
C PRO A 4 13.14 -8.38 7.44
N ALA A 5 13.06 -8.22 8.76
CA ALA A 5 13.22 -6.97 9.48
C ALA A 5 14.67 -6.44 9.54
N GLU A 6 15.67 -7.29 9.30
CA GLU A 6 17.09 -6.94 9.38
C GLU A 6 17.71 -6.62 8.01
N THR A 7 17.04 -6.99 6.92
CA THR A 7 17.52 -6.75 5.56
C THR A 7 16.92 -5.45 5.00
N THR A 8 17.77 -4.52 4.57
CA THR A 8 17.30 -3.31 3.87
C THR A 8 16.88 -3.64 2.43
N PRO A 9 15.64 -3.31 2.02
CA PRO A 9 15.20 -3.44 0.63
C PRO A 9 15.78 -2.31 -0.25
N ASP A 10 15.93 -2.57 -1.55
CA ASP A 10 16.24 -1.53 -2.53
C ASP A 10 15.03 -0.62 -2.75
N TYR A 11 13.85 -1.24 -2.80
CA TYR A 11 12.58 -0.55 -2.99
C TYR A 11 11.56 -1.00 -1.93
N LEU A 12 11.24 -0.10 -1.00
CA LEU A 12 10.19 -0.27 0.00
C LEU A 12 8.84 0.21 -0.57
N LEU A 13 7.82 -0.63 -0.51
CA LEU A 13 6.44 -0.32 -0.89
C LEU A 13 5.58 -0.34 0.38
N VAL A 14 4.82 0.73 0.62
CA VAL A 14 3.98 0.88 1.82
C VAL A 14 2.55 1.18 1.40
N GLY A 15 1.62 0.30 1.76
CA GLY A 15 0.21 0.40 1.37
C GLY A 15 -0.46 -0.96 1.44
N HIS A 16 -1.79 -0.98 1.34
CA HIS A 16 -2.54 -2.23 1.36
C HIS A 16 -2.44 -2.99 0.03
N ILE A 17 -2.22 -4.30 0.15
CA ILE A 17 -2.76 -5.24 -0.83
C ILE A 17 -4.29 -5.22 -0.73
N THR A 18 -4.99 -5.41 -1.84
CA THR A 18 -6.45 -5.41 -1.83
C THR A 18 -7.03 -6.65 -2.45
N HIS A 19 -8.19 -7.04 -1.93
CA HIS A 19 -9.06 -8.01 -2.53
C HIS A 19 -10.09 -7.26 -3.37
N ASP A 20 -9.95 -7.28 -4.69
CA ASP A 20 -10.87 -6.62 -5.59
C ASP A 20 -11.93 -7.63 -6.05
N ILE A 21 -13.19 -7.36 -5.71
CA ILE A 21 -14.34 -8.15 -6.16
C ILE A 21 -14.59 -7.80 -7.63
N THR A 22 -14.59 -8.83 -8.47
CA THR A 22 -14.90 -8.70 -9.89
C THR A 22 -15.88 -9.79 -10.32
N PRO A 23 -16.60 -9.62 -11.46
CA PRO A 23 -17.46 -10.68 -12.00
C PRO A 23 -16.73 -11.98 -12.34
N GLN A 24 -15.41 -11.92 -12.53
CA GLN A 24 -14.55 -13.08 -12.82
C GLN A 24 -14.00 -13.72 -11.53
N GLY A 25 -14.41 -13.22 -10.36
CA GLY A 25 -13.93 -13.63 -9.05
C GLY A 25 -12.96 -12.63 -8.41
N PRO A 26 -12.49 -12.92 -7.20
CA PRO A 26 -11.48 -12.13 -6.52
C PRO A 26 -10.22 -11.90 -7.36
N GLN A 27 -9.73 -10.67 -7.41
CA GLN A 27 -8.46 -10.31 -8.04
C GLN A 27 -7.56 -9.59 -7.03
N PRO A 28 -6.23 -9.84 -7.05
CA PRO A 28 -5.29 -9.05 -6.28
C PRO A 28 -5.25 -7.62 -6.83
N GLY A 29 -5.41 -6.65 -5.94
CA GLY A 29 -5.27 -5.24 -6.24
C GLY A 29 -4.29 -4.57 -5.28
N GLY A 30 -4.41 -3.24 -5.18
CA GLY A 30 -3.51 -2.42 -4.38
C GLY A 30 -2.26 -2.02 -5.15
N THR A 31 -1.89 -0.75 -5.04
CA THR A 31 -0.73 -0.19 -5.76
C THR A 31 0.56 -0.97 -5.44
N VAL A 32 0.72 -1.40 -4.19
CA VAL A 32 1.90 -2.16 -3.74
C VAL A 32 2.05 -3.50 -4.46
N THR A 33 0.96 -4.17 -4.81
CA THR A 33 0.99 -5.47 -5.51
C THR A 33 1.61 -5.30 -6.90
N PHE A 34 1.10 -4.36 -7.68
CA PHE A 34 1.59 -4.11 -9.04
C PHE A 34 3.01 -3.54 -9.05
N ALA A 35 3.30 -2.60 -8.14
CA ALA A 35 4.62 -2.01 -8.01
C ALA A 35 5.67 -3.07 -7.58
N ALA A 36 5.30 -4.02 -6.72
CA ALA A 36 6.18 -5.10 -6.29
C ALA A 36 6.63 -5.98 -7.46
N HIS A 37 5.69 -6.46 -8.28
CA HIS A 37 6.03 -7.27 -9.46
C HIS A 37 6.90 -6.50 -10.45
N THR A 38 6.58 -5.23 -10.68
CA THR A 38 7.36 -4.39 -11.59
C THR A 38 8.79 -4.20 -11.07
N ALA A 39 8.95 -3.83 -9.79
CA ALA A 39 10.26 -3.64 -9.17
C ALA A 39 11.10 -4.92 -9.14
N ALA A 40 10.48 -6.06 -8.81
CA ALA A 40 11.14 -7.36 -8.82
C ALA A 40 11.59 -7.76 -10.24
N ALA A 41 10.79 -7.48 -11.27
CA ALA A 41 11.17 -7.73 -12.66
C ALA A 41 12.38 -6.90 -13.12
N PHE A 42 12.60 -5.73 -12.51
CA PHE A 42 13.82 -4.93 -12.70
C PHE A 42 15.01 -5.40 -11.84
N GLY A 43 14.89 -6.52 -11.12
CA GLY A 43 15.95 -7.10 -10.30
C GLY A 43 16.19 -6.37 -8.97
N LEU A 44 15.24 -5.55 -8.51
CA LEU A 44 15.34 -4.86 -7.23
C LEU A 44 14.92 -5.78 -6.08
N ARG A 45 15.58 -5.66 -4.94
CA ARG A 45 15.08 -6.28 -3.70
C ARG A 45 13.89 -5.50 -3.16
N VAL A 46 12.72 -6.11 -3.21
CA VAL A 46 11.46 -5.46 -2.82
C VAL A 46 11.16 -5.74 -1.35
N GLY A 47 10.83 -4.68 -0.60
CA GLY A 47 10.20 -4.77 0.72
C GLY A 47 8.77 -4.28 0.64
N ILE A 48 7.84 -4.98 1.27
CA ILE A 48 6.40 -4.67 1.24
C ILE A 48 5.90 -4.58 2.67
N LEU A 49 5.48 -3.39 3.09
CA LEU A 49 4.74 -3.17 4.33
C LEU A 49 3.25 -3.02 3.98
N THR A 50 2.46 -4.01 4.36
CA THR A 50 1.03 -4.11 4.03
C THR A 50 0.21 -4.51 5.26
N SER A 51 -1.11 -4.51 5.13
CA SER A 51 -2.03 -5.07 6.11
C SER A 51 -3.13 -5.88 5.42
N ALA A 52 -3.36 -7.09 5.95
CA ALA A 52 -4.34 -8.04 5.46
C ALA A 52 -4.79 -8.98 6.60
N ALA A 53 -5.85 -9.76 6.34
CA ALA A 53 -6.27 -10.81 7.26
C ALA A 53 -5.18 -11.89 7.43
N PRO A 54 -5.07 -12.53 8.62
CA PRO A 54 -4.21 -13.69 8.79
C PRO A 54 -4.55 -14.79 7.79
N GLY A 55 -3.53 -15.33 7.11
CA GLY A 55 -3.72 -16.38 6.09
C GLY A 55 -4.34 -15.90 4.78
N GLU A 56 -4.34 -14.59 4.51
CA GLU A 56 -4.81 -14.03 3.23
C GLU A 56 -4.04 -14.61 2.03
N PRO A 57 -4.69 -15.40 1.14
CA PRO A 57 -4.01 -16.05 0.02
C PRO A 57 -3.44 -15.09 -1.01
N LEU A 58 -3.93 -13.85 -1.09
CA LEU A 58 -3.39 -12.84 -2.02
C LEU A 58 -1.93 -12.48 -1.71
N LEU A 59 -1.45 -12.72 -0.48
CA LEU A 59 -0.04 -12.54 -0.12
C LEU A 59 0.87 -13.53 -0.87
N ASP A 60 0.39 -14.73 -1.17
CA ASP A 60 1.16 -15.75 -1.89
C ASP A 60 1.39 -15.39 -3.36
N GLY A 61 0.59 -14.44 -3.88
CA GLY A 61 0.72 -13.93 -5.25
C GLY A 61 1.83 -12.89 -5.42
N LEU A 62 2.39 -12.36 -4.33
CA LEU A 62 3.48 -11.38 -4.38
C LEU A 62 4.78 -12.01 -4.91
N PRO A 63 5.77 -11.21 -5.35
CA PRO A 63 7.04 -11.75 -5.83
C PRO A 63 7.67 -12.69 -4.77
N PRO A 64 8.16 -13.89 -5.16
CA PRO A 64 8.57 -14.93 -4.21
C PRO A 64 9.75 -14.51 -3.32
N ASP A 65 10.62 -13.63 -3.81
CA ASP A 65 11.78 -13.11 -3.06
C ASP A 65 11.51 -11.76 -2.35
N ALA A 66 10.25 -11.28 -2.35
CA ALA A 66 9.90 -10.05 -1.66
C ALA A 66 9.96 -10.24 -0.13
N LEU A 67 10.50 -9.24 0.56
CA LEU A 67 10.44 -9.18 2.02
C LEU A 67 9.08 -8.61 2.41
N VAL A 68 8.18 -9.42 2.97
CA VAL A 68 6.82 -8.99 3.29
C VAL A 68 6.63 -8.88 4.80
N ILE A 69 6.14 -7.72 5.25
CA ILE A 69 5.60 -7.51 6.59
C ILE A 69 4.11 -7.25 6.46
N ASN A 70 3.32 -8.17 6.99
CA ASN A 70 1.88 -8.06 7.07
C ASN A 70 1.47 -7.63 8.49
N VAL A 71 0.93 -6.43 8.64
CA VAL A 71 0.26 -6.00 9.87
C VAL A 71 -1.11 -6.69 9.95
N PRO A 72 -1.37 -7.59 10.91
CA PRO A 72 -2.61 -8.35 10.95
C PRO A 72 -3.83 -7.45 11.12
N ALA A 73 -4.88 -7.70 10.33
CA ALA A 73 -6.18 -7.03 10.45
C ALA A 73 -7.33 -8.05 10.53
N ALA A 74 -8.50 -7.61 10.99
CA ALA A 74 -9.70 -8.48 10.99
C ALA A 74 -10.16 -8.85 9.57
N HIS A 75 -9.93 -7.95 8.61
CA HIS A 75 -10.29 -8.12 7.21
C HIS A 75 -9.19 -7.54 6.32
N THR A 76 -8.99 -8.14 5.15
CA THR A 76 -8.22 -7.53 4.06
C THR A 76 -9.01 -6.36 3.48
N THR A 77 -8.32 -5.34 2.97
CA THR A 77 -9.00 -4.22 2.29
C THR A 77 -9.69 -4.74 1.05
N THR A 78 -11.01 -4.53 0.95
CA THR A 78 -11.82 -5.12 -0.11
C THR A 78 -12.53 -4.02 -0.88
N PHE A 79 -12.30 -3.97 -2.19
CA PHE A 79 -12.96 -3.05 -3.10
C PHE A 79 -13.88 -3.79 -4.08
N GLU A 80 -14.89 -3.09 -4.57
CA GLU A 80 -15.62 -3.47 -5.77
C GLU A 80 -15.73 -2.25 -6.68
N ASN A 81 -15.45 -2.45 -7.96
CA ASN A 81 -15.58 -1.42 -8.98
C ASN A 81 -16.73 -1.77 -9.90
N LEU A 82 -17.82 -1.02 -9.80
CA LEU A 82 -18.98 -1.14 -10.67
C LEU A 82 -18.83 -0.15 -11.84
N TYR A 83 -18.95 -0.67 -13.06
CA TYR A 83 -18.88 0.12 -14.28
C TYR A 83 -20.25 0.16 -14.94
N GLN A 84 -20.81 1.35 -15.07
CA GLN A 84 -22.09 1.57 -15.74
C GLN A 84 -21.97 2.78 -16.66
N ASN A 85 -22.29 2.61 -17.94
CA ASN A 85 -22.26 3.68 -18.96
C ASN A 85 -20.91 4.45 -19.00
N GLY A 86 -19.79 3.77 -18.77
CA GLY A 86 -18.46 4.38 -18.73
C GLY A 86 -18.11 5.13 -17.44
N ALA A 87 -19.06 5.26 -16.50
CA ALA A 87 -18.79 5.77 -15.16
C ALA A 87 -18.37 4.63 -14.21
N ARG A 88 -17.43 4.91 -13.32
CA ARG A 88 -17.00 3.99 -12.26
C ARG A 88 -17.57 4.45 -10.91
N THR A 89 -18.33 3.56 -10.27
CA THR A 89 -18.69 3.67 -8.86
C THR A 89 -17.88 2.65 -8.08
N GLN A 90 -17.15 3.08 -7.06
CA GLN A 90 -16.30 2.20 -6.27
C GLN A 90 -16.88 2.07 -4.85
N TYR A 91 -16.95 0.84 -4.36
CA TYR A 91 -17.28 0.52 -2.98
C TYR A 91 -16.05 -0.06 -2.28
N MET A 92 -15.87 0.28 -1.01
CA MET A 92 -14.90 -0.31 -0.11
C MET A 92 -15.68 -1.03 0.99
N TYR A 93 -15.69 -2.36 0.97
CA TYR A 93 -16.45 -3.13 1.95
C TYR A 93 -15.73 -3.20 3.29
N HIS A 94 -14.43 -3.49 3.22
CA HIS A 94 -13.54 -3.60 4.36
C HIS A 94 -12.29 -2.75 4.16
N ARG A 95 -11.71 -2.30 5.27
CA ARG A 95 -10.40 -1.65 5.32
C ARG A 95 -9.54 -2.40 6.34
N ALA A 96 -8.32 -2.76 5.95
CA ALA A 96 -7.35 -3.37 6.84
C ALA A 96 -6.75 -2.35 7.83
N ALA A 97 -5.79 -2.77 8.64
CA ALA A 97 -5.23 -1.97 9.73
C ALA A 97 -4.34 -0.84 9.17
N PRO A 98 -4.33 0.35 9.81
CA PRO A 98 -3.45 1.43 9.37
C PRO A 98 -1.97 1.05 9.48
N LEU A 99 -1.14 1.65 8.63
CA LEU A 99 0.30 1.43 8.55
C LEU A 99 1.02 2.65 9.11
N GLY A 100 1.56 2.50 10.33
CA GLY A 100 2.31 3.54 11.03
C GLY A 100 3.80 3.23 11.16
N VAL A 101 4.55 4.18 11.73
CA VAL A 101 6.02 4.08 11.95
C VAL A 101 6.40 2.86 12.79
N ASP A 102 5.54 2.43 13.71
CA ASP A 102 5.77 1.29 14.59
C ASP A 102 5.83 -0.05 13.84
N ALA A 103 5.16 -0.14 12.68
CA ALA A 103 5.19 -1.31 11.82
C ALA A 103 6.41 -1.34 10.89
N LEU A 104 7.22 -0.27 10.86
CA LEU A 104 8.36 -0.12 9.95
C LEU A 104 9.68 -0.50 10.66
N PRO A 105 10.34 -1.62 10.26
CA PRO A 105 11.61 -2.02 10.84
C PRO A 105 12.69 -0.96 10.66
N PRO A 106 13.63 -0.83 11.62
CA PRO A 106 14.74 0.12 11.51
C PRO A 106 15.57 -0.04 10.22
N ALA A 107 15.76 -1.27 9.72
CA ALA A 107 16.51 -1.51 8.49
C ALA A 107 15.80 -0.97 7.23
N TRP A 108 14.45 -0.96 7.23
CA TRP A 108 13.64 -0.55 6.09
C TRP A 108 13.55 0.97 5.95
N ARG A 109 13.71 1.72 7.05
CA ARG A 109 13.78 3.19 7.05
C ARG A 109 14.88 3.76 6.15
N ARG A 110 15.89 2.94 5.85
CA ARG A 110 17.06 3.28 5.02
C ARG A 110 16.96 2.76 3.58
N ALA A 111 15.79 2.27 3.15
CA ALA A 111 15.56 1.83 1.78
C ALA A 111 15.94 2.93 0.79
N ARG A 112 16.57 2.56 -0.34
CA ARG A 112 17.05 3.54 -1.32
C ARG A 112 15.90 4.27 -2.00
N LEU A 113 14.82 3.55 -2.29
CA LEU A 113 13.56 4.06 -2.80
C LEU A 113 12.44 3.61 -1.86
N THR A 114 11.52 4.52 -1.55
CA THR A 114 10.28 4.20 -0.83
C THR A 114 9.08 4.72 -1.61
N HIS A 115 8.04 3.90 -1.77
CA HIS A 115 6.75 4.27 -2.36
C HIS A 115 5.67 4.25 -1.28
N LEU A 116 5.22 5.43 -0.87
CA LEU A 116 4.01 5.57 -0.08
C LEU A 116 2.82 5.49 -1.04
N ALA A 117 2.12 4.37 -1.01
CA ALA A 117 1.16 4.00 -2.03
C ALA A 117 -0.21 3.63 -1.42
N PRO A 118 -0.80 4.50 -0.58
CA PRO A 118 -2.10 4.22 0.01
C PRO A 118 -3.18 4.07 -1.07
N VAL A 119 -4.13 3.17 -0.83
CA VAL A 119 -5.34 3.01 -1.64
C VAL A 119 -6.63 3.27 -0.85
N ALA A 120 -6.55 3.28 0.48
CA ALA A 120 -7.63 3.36 1.43
C ALA A 120 -7.25 4.19 2.69
N TYR A 121 -6.56 5.33 2.49
CA TYR A 121 -6.10 6.28 3.53
C TYR A 121 -5.41 5.60 4.73
N GLU A 122 -4.73 4.49 4.47
CA GLU A 122 -4.17 3.58 5.47
C GLU A 122 -2.76 3.95 5.91
N VAL A 123 -2.00 4.65 5.06
CA VAL A 123 -0.62 5.00 5.34
C VAL A 123 -0.62 6.27 6.18
N ASP A 124 -0.08 6.18 7.39
CA ASP A 124 0.10 7.34 8.26
C ASP A 124 1.04 8.36 7.57
N PRO A 125 0.61 9.62 7.36
CA PRO A 125 1.46 10.66 6.80
C PRO A 125 2.77 10.85 7.55
N GLN A 126 2.83 10.58 8.86
CA GLN A 126 4.05 10.71 9.67
C GLN A 126 5.15 9.71 9.27
N LEU A 127 4.80 8.64 8.55
CA LEU A 127 5.76 7.64 8.08
C LEU A 127 6.85 8.27 7.20
N VAL A 128 6.51 9.33 6.46
CA VAL A 128 7.45 10.07 5.61
C VAL A 128 8.66 10.59 6.39
N ALA A 129 8.47 11.04 7.64
CA ALA A 129 9.54 11.61 8.46
C ALA A 129 10.51 10.56 9.02
N ALA A 130 10.12 9.28 9.00
CA ALA A 130 10.96 8.17 9.44
C ALA A 130 11.87 7.63 8.33
N LEU A 131 11.70 8.08 7.09
CA LEU A 131 12.39 7.57 5.90
C LEU A 131 13.60 8.45 5.58
N SER A 132 14.82 7.89 5.71
CA SER A 132 16.06 8.62 5.42
C SER A 132 17.24 7.66 5.22
N PRO A 133 18.17 7.92 4.27
CA PRO A 133 18.26 9.07 3.36
C PRO A 133 17.68 8.82 1.95
N GLY A 134 16.82 7.80 1.78
CA GLY A 134 16.30 7.37 0.49
C GLY A 134 15.38 8.38 -0.21
N ARG A 135 15.07 8.14 -1.49
CA ARG A 135 14.07 8.92 -2.24
C ARG A 135 12.68 8.40 -1.97
N ILE A 136 11.72 9.32 -1.90
CA ILE A 136 10.31 9.02 -1.60
C ILE A 136 9.46 9.29 -2.84
N CYS A 137 8.68 8.29 -3.23
CA CYS A 137 7.61 8.38 -4.21
C CYS A 137 6.27 8.33 -3.46
N ALA A 138 5.30 9.13 -3.87
CA ALA A 138 3.96 9.14 -3.29
C ALA A 138 2.90 8.90 -4.36
N THR A 139 2.02 7.92 -4.15
CA THR A 139 0.75 7.81 -4.90
C THR A 139 -0.38 8.25 -3.98
N PRO A 140 -0.94 9.46 -4.19
CA PRO A 140 -1.81 10.10 -3.20
C PRO A 140 -3.23 9.55 -3.17
N GLN A 141 -3.54 8.59 -4.06
CA GLN A 141 -4.88 8.09 -4.32
C GLN A 141 -5.64 7.72 -3.04
N GLY A 142 -5.03 6.96 -2.13
CA GLY A 142 -5.68 6.54 -0.90
C GLY A 142 -5.96 7.68 0.07
N TRP A 143 -5.09 8.70 0.17
CA TRP A 143 -5.32 9.86 1.04
C TRP A 143 -6.44 10.76 0.53
N MET A 144 -6.71 10.73 -0.78
CA MET A 144 -7.80 11.49 -1.41
C MET A 144 -9.12 10.71 -1.48
N ARG A 145 -9.19 9.51 -0.88
CA ARG A 145 -10.40 8.69 -0.80
C ARG A 145 -11.01 8.71 0.60
N HIS A 146 -12.32 8.54 0.67
CA HIS A 146 -13.05 8.30 1.91
C HIS A 146 -14.09 7.21 1.71
N ARG A 147 -14.26 6.33 2.70
CA ARG A 147 -15.32 5.32 2.73
C ARG A 147 -16.52 5.88 3.49
N GLN A 148 -17.64 6.05 2.81
CA GLN A 148 -18.91 6.42 3.41
C GLN A 148 -19.47 5.26 4.27
N PRO A 149 -20.48 5.51 5.14
CA PRO A 149 -21.07 4.47 5.97
C PRO A 149 -21.57 3.25 5.18
N ASP A 150 -22.17 3.48 4.01
CA ASP A 150 -22.66 2.47 3.07
C ASP A 150 -21.56 1.77 2.25
N GLY A 151 -20.30 2.17 2.44
CA GLY A 151 -19.15 1.64 1.72
C GLY A 151 -18.80 2.41 0.45
N LEU A 152 -19.62 3.37 0.00
CA LEU A 152 -19.31 4.15 -1.20
C LEU A 152 -17.99 4.90 -1.01
N VAL A 153 -17.13 4.85 -2.01
CA VAL A 153 -15.87 5.60 -2.03
C VAL A 153 -16.12 6.97 -2.65
N THR A 154 -15.89 8.02 -1.87
CA THR A 154 -15.94 9.40 -2.34
C THR A 154 -14.56 10.04 -2.30
N THR A 155 -14.39 11.14 -3.02
CA THR A 155 -13.20 11.98 -2.89
C THR A 155 -13.25 12.77 -1.58
N ARG A 156 -12.06 13.07 -1.05
CA ARG A 156 -11.87 14.00 0.07
C ARG A 156 -10.64 14.86 -0.18
N ASP A 157 -10.56 15.97 0.54
CA ASP A 157 -9.32 16.74 0.62
C ASP A 157 -8.24 15.93 1.32
N TRP A 158 -6.98 16.19 0.92
CA TRP A 158 -5.78 15.63 1.52
C TRP A 158 -5.07 16.71 2.35
N PRO A 159 -5.41 16.85 3.65
CA PRO A 159 -4.86 17.91 4.49
C PRO A 159 -3.35 17.79 4.69
N ASP A 160 -2.81 16.56 4.71
CA ASP A 160 -1.39 16.29 4.90
C ASP A 160 -0.55 16.40 3.62
N ALA A 161 -1.14 16.85 2.50
CA ALA A 161 -0.46 16.97 1.21
C ALA A 161 0.83 17.80 1.33
N VAL A 162 0.77 18.96 1.99
CA VAL A 162 1.95 19.83 2.16
C VAL A 162 3.07 19.11 2.91
N HIS A 163 2.73 18.35 3.95
CA HIS A 163 3.71 17.64 4.78
C HIS A 163 4.40 16.50 4.01
N VAL A 164 3.61 15.67 3.32
CA VAL A 164 4.11 14.51 2.58
C VAL A 164 4.83 14.95 1.31
N LEU A 165 4.26 15.89 0.54
CA LEU A 165 4.85 16.34 -0.71
C LEU A 165 6.16 17.11 -0.51
N ALA A 166 6.32 17.83 0.59
CA ALA A 166 7.58 18.51 0.91
C ALA A 166 8.78 17.56 1.06
N GLN A 167 8.52 16.28 1.33
CA GLN A 167 9.55 15.23 1.50
C GLN A 167 9.55 14.23 0.33
N SER A 168 8.53 14.28 -0.52
CA SER A 168 8.41 13.44 -1.70
C SER A 168 9.24 14.00 -2.84
N HIS A 169 9.89 13.10 -3.58
CA HIS A 169 10.72 13.41 -4.74
C HIS A 169 9.96 13.19 -6.05
N LEU A 170 8.90 12.38 -6.01
CA LEU A 170 8.03 12.06 -7.15
C LEU A 170 6.60 11.79 -6.67
N THR A 171 5.63 12.15 -7.50
CA THR A 171 4.22 11.76 -7.34
C THR A 171 3.79 10.95 -8.56
N VAL A 172 3.10 9.83 -8.34
CA VAL A 172 2.65 8.87 -9.37
C VAL A 172 1.15 8.67 -9.29
#